data_AF-A0A1H2NE80-F1
#
_entry.id   AF-A0A1H2NE80-F1
#
_cell.length_a   1.000
_cell.length_b   1.000
_cell.length_c   1.000
_cell.angle_alpha   90.00
_cell.angle_beta   90.00
_cell.angle_gamma   90.00
#
_symmetry.space_group_name_H-M   'P 1'
#
loop_
_entity.id
_entity.type
_entity.pdbx_description
1 polymer ?
#
loop_
_entity_poly.entity_id
_entity_poly.type
_entity_poly.pdbx_seq_one_letter_code
_entity_poly.pdbx_strand_id
1 'polypeptide(L)'
;MSISKGVLSKIHIAKQQLRMDDDSYRALLRRVAGVESSKDLNQRQAGRLMVELERLGFKPKPSSKAAGKPHNAKQLGPRIDKIEAQLADMGLPWAYADAMALQMFKVQRVAWLKKAEHLDALIAALHVEQEKRQLLHQVEALCKRLGVDTPERLEGLEELPEGWRRQRPILKALVDALNAAVNAQEGD
;
A
#
# COMPACT_ATOMS: atom_id res chain seq x y z
N MET A 1 -27.73 5.24 -19.65
CA MET A 1 -26.30 4.90 -19.85
C MET A 1 -26.04 3.50 -19.32
N SER A 2 -25.46 2.64 -20.16
CA SER A 2 -25.03 1.29 -19.78
C SER A 2 -23.80 1.33 -18.87
N ILE A 3 -23.56 0.24 -18.14
CA ILE A 3 -22.44 0.10 -17.22
C ILE A 3 -21.09 -0.07 -17.95
N SER A 4 -19.99 0.29 -17.28
CA SER A 4 -18.65 0.14 -17.86
C SER A 4 -18.23 -1.34 -17.93
N LYS A 5 -17.32 -1.66 -18.87
CA LYS A 5 -16.72 -3.01 -18.99
C LYS A 5 -16.11 -3.51 -17.69
N GLY A 6 -15.54 -2.61 -16.88
CA GLY A 6 -14.95 -2.94 -15.59
C GLY A 6 -15.99 -3.40 -14.56
N VAL A 7 -17.15 -2.73 -14.49
CA VAL A 7 -18.26 -3.12 -13.61
C VAL A 7 -18.84 -4.46 -14.06
N LEU A 8 -19.04 -4.66 -15.36
CA LEU A 8 -19.52 -5.92 -15.91
C LEU A 8 -18.58 -7.08 -15.56
N SER A 9 -17.26 -6.87 -15.72
CA SER A 9 -16.24 -7.87 -15.35
C SER A 9 -16.29 -8.24 -13.87
N LYS A 10 -16.43 -7.25 -12.96
CA LYS A 10 -16.58 -7.51 -11.52
C LYS A 10 -17.81 -8.34 -11.19
N ILE A 11 -18.95 -8.08 -11.85
CA ILE A 11 -20.18 -8.86 -11.65
C ILE A 11 -19.97 -10.33 -12.06
N HIS A 12 -19.27 -10.57 -13.17
CA HIS A 12 -18.95 -11.94 -13.59
C HIS A 12 -17.97 -12.64 -12.65
N ILE A 13 -16.96 -11.93 -12.13
CA ILE A 13 -16.06 -12.46 -11.11
C ILE A 13 -16.84 -12.81 -9.84
N ALA A 14 -17.76 -11.95 -9.41
CA ALA A 14 -18.61 -12.20 -8.24
C ALA A 14 -19.47 -13.45 -8.42
N LYS A 15 -20.12 -13.61 -9.59
CA LYS A 15 -20.86 -14.81 -9.95
C LYS A 15 -20.00 -16.08 -9.80
N GLN A 16 -18.78 -16.04 -10.35
CA GLN A 16 -17.84 -17.17 -10.29
C GLN A 16 -17.39 -17.47 -8.85
N GLN A 17 -17.04 -16.43 -8.07
CA GLN A 17 -16.59 -16.57 -6.69
C GLN A 17 -17.69 -17.13 -5.78
N LEU A 18 -18.93 -16.71 -6.00
CA LEU A 18 -20.11 -17.20 -5.28
C LEU A 18 -20.62 -18.54 -5.81
N ARG A 19 -20.00 -19.10 -6.86
CA ARG A 19 -20.39 -20.36 -7.51
C ARG A 19 -21.87 -20.38 -7.93
N MET A 20 -22.39 -19.24 -8.38
CA MET A 20 -23.79 -19.14 -8.81
C MET A 20 -23.94 -19.74 -10.22
N ASP A 21 -24.92 -20.63 -10.38
CA ASP A 21 -25.39 -21.07 -11.69
C ASP A 21 -26.13 -19.94 -12.43
N ASP A 22 -26.47 -20.18 -13.70
CA ASP A 22 -27.10 -19.19 -14.57
C ASP A 22 -28.50 -18.80 -14.10
N ASP A 23 -29.27 -19.74 -13.54
CA ASP A 23 -30.65 -19.49 -13.12
C ASP A 23 -30.68 -18.70 -11.81
N SER A 24 -29.85 -19.09 -10.83
CA SER A 24 -29.65 -18.33 -9.59
C SER A 24 -29.17 -16.91 -9.87
N TYR A 25 -28.26 -16.75 -10.84
CA TYR A 25 -27.74 -15.44 -11.24
C TYR A 25 -28.82 -14.57 -11.93
N ARG A 26 -29.63 -15.13 -12.83
CA ARG A 26 -30.76 -14.42 -13.46
C ARG A 26 -31.84 -14.05 -12.44
N ALA A 27 -32.16 -14.95 -11.51
CA ALA A 27 -33.09 -14.67 -10.42
C ALA A 27 -32.59 -13.50 -9.54
N LEU A 28 -31.29 -13.45 -9.25
CA LEU A 28 -30.68 -12.34 -8.53
C LEU A 28 -30.80 -11.01 -9.31
N LEU A 29 -30.52 -11.03 -10.62
CA LEU A 29 -30.65 -9.84 -11.48
C LEU A 29 -32.10 -9.32 -11.54
N ARG A 30 -33.08 -10.21 -11.70
CA ARG A 30 -34.50 -9.84 -11.67
C ARG A 30 -34.89 -9.25 -10.32
N ARG A 31 -34.49 -9.89 -9.21
CA ARG A 31 -34.84 -9.43 -7.85
C ARG A 31 -34.24 -8.07 -7.50
N VAL A 32 -32.96 -7.83 -7.82
CA VAL A 32 -32.23 -6.63 -7.37
C VAL A 32 -32.34 -5.47 -8.37
N ALA A 33 -32.38 -5.79 -9.66
CA ALA A 33 -32.30 -4.80 -10.73
C ALA A 33 -33.48 -4.83 -11.70
N GLY A 34 -34.32 -5.88 -11.69
CA GLY A 34 -35.47 -6.01 -12.60
C GLY A 34 -35.08 -6.31 -14.04
N VAL A 35 -33.88 -6.88 -14.27
CA VAL A 35 -33.34 -7.17 -15.61
C VAL A 35 -32.99 -8.64 -15.76
N GLU A 36 -33.01 -9.16 -16.99
CA GLU A 36 -32.62 -10.54 -17.30
C GLU A 36 -31.10 -10.68 -17.57
N SER A 37 -30.44 -9.57 -17.90
CA SER A 37 -29.02 -9.56 -18.27
C SER A 37 -28.27 -8.43 -17.57
N SER A 38 -27.03 -8.71 -17.18
CA SER A 38 -26.12 -7.69 -16.65
C SER A 38 -25.76 -6.60 -17.67
N LYS A 39 -25.97 -6.85 -18.97
CA LYS A 39 -25.78 -5.84 -20.02
C LYS A 39 -26.82 -4.73 -19.95
N ASP A 40 -27.99 -5.01 -19.39
CA ASP A 40 -29.12 -4.07 -19.31
C ASP A 40 -29.07 -3.23 -18.02
N LEU A 41 -28.05 -3.43 -17.18
CA LEU A 41 -27.85 -2.66 -15.97
C LEU A 41 -27.45 -1.22 -16.30
N ASN A 42 -28.08 -0.28 -15.59
CA ASN A 42 -27.57 1.07 -15.41
C ASN A 42 -26.64 1.16 -14.18
N GLN A 43 -25.96 2.30 -14.03
CA GLN A 43 -24.98 2.51 -12.96
C GLN A 43 -25.58 2.35 -11.54
N ARG A 44 -26.80 2.84 -11.30
CA ARG A 44 -27.47 2.69 -9.99
C ARG A 44 -27.84 1.25 -9.70
N GLN A 45 -28.38 0.54 -10.69
CA GLN A 45 -28.73 -0.88 -10.57
C GLN A 45 -27.49 -1.75 -10.31
N ALA A 46 -26.40 -1.49 -11.02
CA ALA A 46 -25.15 -2.21 -10.79
C ALA A 46 -24.55 -1.95 -9.40
N GLY A 47 -24.68 -0.73 -8.88
CA GLY A 47 -24.32 -0.43 -7.49
C GLY A 47 -25.09 -1.28 -6.48
N ARG A 48 -26.43 -1.35 -6.61
CA ARG A 48 -27.27 -2.19 -5.75
C ARG A 48 -26.94 -3.67 -5.87
N LEU A 49 -26.70 -4.15 -7.09
CA LEU A 49 -26.29 -5.53 -7.33
C LEU A 49 -24.95 -5.84 -6.65
N MET A 50 -23.99 -4.92 -6.71
CA MET A 50 -22.68 -5.11 -6.07
C MET A 50 -22.82 -5.22 -4.55
N VAL A 51 -23.62 -4.36 -3.93
CA VAL A 51 -23.90 -4.43 -2.47
C VAL A 51 -24.52 -5.79 -2.11
N GLU A 52 -25.48 -6.27 -2.90
CA GLU A 52 -26.09 -7.58 -2.64
C GLU A 52 -25.10 -8.74 -2.85
N LEU A 53 -24.23 -8.66 -3.87
CA LEU A 53 -23.17 -9.65 -4.08
C LEU A 53 -22.20 -9.67 -2.89
N GLU A 54 -21.79 -8.51 -2.37
CA GLU A 54 -20.94 -8.39 -1.19
C GLU A 54 -21.62 -8.99 0.05
N ARG A 55 -22.93 -8.72 0.23
CA ARG A 55 -23.75 -9.34 1.29
C ARG A 55 -23.79 -10.87 1.20
N LEU A 56 -23.80 -11.41 -0.03
CA LEU A 56 -23.74 -12.86 -0.29
C LEU A 56 -22.33 -13.46 -0.14
N GLY A 57 -21.32 -12.66 0.20
CA GLY A 57 -19.96 -13.12 0.47
C GLY A 57 -18.96 -12.85 -0.66
N PHE A 58 -19.32 -12.04 -1.66
CA PHE A 58 -18.35 -11.55 -2.64
C PHE A 58 -17.31 -10.68 -1.95
N LYS A 59 -16.04 -11.02 -2.11
CA LYS A 59 -14.91 -10.24 -1.59
C LYS A 59 -14.13 -9.71 -2.79
N PRO A 60 -14.34 -8.46 -3.24
CA PRO A 60 -13.65 -7.92 -4.39
C PRO A 60 -12.14 -7.92 -4.14
N LYS A 61 -11.41 -8.72 -4.92
CA LYS A 61 -9.94 -8.70 -4.90
C LYS A 61 -9.44 -7.57 -5.79
N PRO A 62 -8.45 -6.77 -5.33
CA PRO A 62 -7.73 -5.89 -6.22
C PRO A 62 -7.06 -6.72 -7.32
N SER A 63 -7.04 -6.18 -8.55
CA SER A 63 -6.43 -6.85 -9.69
C SER A 63 -4.95 -7.12 -9.44
N SER A 64 -4.49 -8.36 -9.65
CA SER A 64 -3.06 -8.70 -9.59
C SER A 64 -2.25 -7.99 -10.67
N LYS A 65 -2.88 -7.61 -11.80
CA LYS A 65 -2.25 -6.80 -12.85
C LYS A 65 -1.86 -5.39 -12.38
N ALA A 66 -2.40 -4.96 -11.24
CA ALA A 66 -2.11 -3.67 -10.62
C ALA A 66 -1.08 -3.76 -9.49
N ALA A 67 -0.55 -4.94 -9.18
CA ALA A 67 0.36 -5.14 -8.05
C ALA A 67 1.85 -5.23 -8.46
N GLY A 68 2.13 -5.25 -9.77
CA GLY A 68 3.48 -5.45 -10.30
C GLY A 68 4.17 -4.17 -10.77
N LYS A 69 5.44 -4.32 -11.17
CA LYS A 69 6.26 -3.29 -11.80
C LYS A 69 5.48 -2.58 -12.92
N PRO A 70 5.57 -1.23 -13.04
CA PRO A 70 4.92 -0.48 -14.09
C PRO A 70 5.10 -1.10 -15.47
N HIS A 71 4.01 -1.29 -16.21
CA HIS A 71 4.03 -1.95 -17.53
C HIS A 71 4.90 -1.20 -18.56
N ASN A 72 5.12 0.10 -18.35
CA ASN A 72 5.96 0.98 -19.17
C ASN A 72 7.33 1.25 -18.53
N ALA A 73 7.81 0.38 -17.64
CA ALA A 73 9.11 0.54 -16.97
C ALA A 73 10.26 0.86 -17.94
N LYS A 74 10.30 0.21 -19.11
CA LYS A 74 11.31 0.46 -20.15
C LYS A 74 11.35 1.93 -20.62
N GLN A 75 10.19 2.60 -20.65
CA GLN A 75 10.07 4.00 -21.10
C GLN A 75 10.41 4.99 -19.97
N LEU A 76 10.17 4.60 -18.72
CA LEU A 76 10.46 5.41 -17.54
C LEU A 76 11.94 5.35 -17.13
N GLY A 77 12.70 4.41 -17.70
CA GLY A 77 14.15 4.33 -17.62
C GLY A 77 14.68 3.88 -16.25
N PRO A 78 15.98 4.13 -15.97
CA PRO A 78 16.69 3.56 -14.81
C PRO A 78 16.13 4.00 -13.45
N ARG A 79 15.33 5.09 -13.42
CA ARG A 79 14.64 5.56 -12.20
C ARG A 79 13.67 4.53 -11.65
N ILE A 80 13.01 3.76 -12.52
CA ILE A 80 12.08 2.71 -12.09
C ILE A 80 12.82 1.56 -11.42
N ASP A 81 14.02 1.21 -11.91
CA ASP A 81 14.82 0.16 -11.30
C ASP A 81 15.31 0.59 -9.91
N LYS A 82 15.62 1.88 -9.72
CA LYS A 82 15.93 2.43 -8.40
C LYS A 82 14.73 2.38 -7.44
N ILE A 83 13.54 2.75 -7.91
CA ILE A 83 12.30 2.62 -7.12
C ILE A 83 12.06 1.15 -6.74
N GLU A 84 12.23 0.22 -7.69
CA GLU A 84 12.08 -1.22 -7.45
C GLU A 84 13.05 -1.70 -6.37
N ALA A 85 14.33 -1.33 -6.47
CA ALA A 85 15.34 -1.68 -5.48
C ALA A 85 14.99 -1.16 -4.07
N GLN A 86 14.55 0.10 -3.96
CA GLN A 86 14.12 0.68 -2.67
C GLN A 86 12.91 -0.04 -2.09
N LEU A 87 11.92 -0.39 -2.92
CA LEU A 87 10.76 -1.15 -2.47
C LEU A 87 11.15 -2.56 -2.03
N ALA A 88 12.02 -3.24 -2.77
CA ALA A 88 12.50 -4.58 -2.45
C ALA A 88 13.28 -4.59 -1.12
N ASP A 89 14.16 -3.62 -0.89
CA ASP A 89 14.90 -3.47 0.37
C ASP A 89 13.96 -3.30 1.58
N MET A 90 12.88 -2.54 1.41
CA MET A 90 11.87 -2.35 2.46
C MET A 90 10.82 -3.47 2.53
N GLY A 91 10.88 -4.48 1.65
CA GLY A 91 9.85 -5.54 1.54
C GLY A 91 8.46 -5.02 1.15
N LEU A 92 8.38 -3.90 0.42
CA LEU A 92 7.13 -3.23 0.08
C LEU A 92 6.64 -3.55 -1.34
N PRO A 93 5.32 -3.65 -1.56
CA PRO A 93 4.76 -3.82 -2.90
C PRO A 93 4.76 -2.51 -3.69
N TRP A 94 4.67 -2.60 -5.02
CA TRP A 94 4.49 -1.45 -5.91
C TRP A 94 3.27 -0.58 -5.58
N ALA A 95 2.23 -1.17 -4.98
CA ALA A 95 1.07 -0.43 -4.48
C ALA A 95 1.45 0.66 -3.45
N TYR A 96 2.56 0.47 -2.70
CA TYR A 96 3.07 1.49 -1.79
C TYR A 96 3.60 2.72 -2.55
N ALA A 97 4.38 2.50 -3.61
CA ALA A 97 4.85 3.59 -4.46
C ALA A 97 3.71 4.27 -5.23
N ASP A 98 2.68 3.53 -5.65
CA ASP A 98 1.46 4.10 -6.22
C ASP A 98 0.72 4.99 -5.21
N ALA A 99 0.62 4.57 -3.95
CA ALA A 99 0.02 5.38 -2.89
C ALA A 99 0.83 6.67 -2.61
N MET A 100 2.16 6.59 -2.63
CA MET A 100 3.02 7.78 -2.52
C MET A 100 2.86 8.72 -3.72
N ALA A 101 2.82 8.18 -4.94
CA ALA A 101 2.58 8.98 -6.14
C ALA A 101 1.21 9.68 -6.10
N LEU A 102 0.18 9.00 -5.57
CA LEU A 102 -1.13 9.58 -5.34
C LEU A 102 -1.08 10.73 -4.32
N GLN A 103 -0.36 10.53 -3.22
CA GLN A 103 -0.22 11.55 -2.17
C GLN A 103 0.50 12.80 -2.69
N MET A 104 1.68 12.60 -3.31
CA MET A 104 2.61 13.66 -3.73
C MET A 104 2.16 14.39 -5.00
N PHE A 105 1.64 13.66 -6.00
CA PHE A 105 1.40 14.21 -7.34
C PHE A 105 -0.05 14.08 -7.80
N LYS A 106 -0.93 13.50 -6.98
CA LYS A 106 -2.33 13.18 -7.35
C LYS A 106 -2.44 12.22 -8.55
N VAL A 107 -1.41 11.40 -8.76
CA VAL A 107 -1.36 10.40 -9.83
C VAL A 107 -1.50 9.01 -9.22
N GLN A 108 -2.53 8.25 -9.62
CA GLN A 108 -2.85 6.97 -9.00
C GLN A 108 -1.80 5.88 -9.22
N ARG A 109 -0.95 6.01 -10.24
CA ARG A 109 0.02 4.99 -10.64
C ARG A 109 1.36 5.62 -10.99
N VAL A 110 2.45 5.02 -10.50
CA VAL A 110 3.81 5.40 -10.91
C VAL A 110 3.98 5.27 -12.43
N ALA A 111 3.33 4.28 -13.04
CA ALA A 111 3.27 4.10 -14.50
C ALA A 111 2.81 5.34 -15.28
N TRP A 112 2.05 6.24 -14.64
CA TRP A 112 1.49 7.43 -15.27
C TRP A 112 2.29 8.71 -14.99
N LEU A 113 3.43 8.60 -14.29
CA LEU A 113 4.34 9.72 -14.08
C LEU A 113 5.09 10.01 -15.39
N LYS A 114 4.72 11.13 -16.03
CA LYS A 114 5.31 11.55 -17.32
C LYS A 114 6.57 12.39 -17.16
N LYS A 115 6.74 13.08 -16.04
CA LYS A 115 7.85 14.00 -15.78
C LYS A 115 8.96 13.29 -15.02
N ALA A 116 10.20 13.44 -15.48
CA ALA A 116 11.38 12.89 -14.80
C ALA A 116 11.51 13.39 -13.36
N GLU A 117 11.20 14.67 -13.13
CA GLU A 117 11.20 15.30 -11.80
C GLU A 117 10.29 14.60 -10.79
N HIS A 118 9.13 14.07 -11.22
CA HIS A 118 8.24 13.34 -10.32
C HIS A 118 8.83 12.00 -9.90
N LEU A 119 9.54 11.33 -10.81
CA LEU A 119 10.24 10.08 -10.48
C LEU A 119 11.42 10.35 -9.54
N ASP A 120 12.18 11.42 -9.77
CA ASP A 120 13.28 11.83 -8.90
C ASP A 120 12.79 12.21 -7.49
N ALA A 121 11.69 12.97 -7.41
CA ALA A 121 11.07 13.30 -6.14
C ALA A 121 10.52 12.05 -5.42
N LEU A 122 9.93 11.10 -6.15
CA LEU A 122 9.46 9.83 -5.58
C LEU A 122 10.62 8.98 -5.03
N ILE A 123 11.74 8.90 -5.76
CA ILE A 123 12.97 8.24 -5.30
C ILE A 123 13.48 8.89 -4.01
N ALA A 124 13.52 10.22 -3.95
CA ALA A 124 13.96 10.95 -2.76
C ALA A 124 13.04 10.68 -1.56
N ALA A 125 11.72 10.67 -1.77
CA ALA A 125 10.76 10.36 -0.72
C ALA A 125 10.87 8.91 -0.21
N LEU A 126 11.08 7.95 -1.12
CA LEU A 126 11.33 6.54 -0.77
C LEU A 126 12.65 6.38 -0.01
N HIS A 127 13.68 7.14 -0.36
CA HIS A 127 14.95 7.11 0.34
C HIS A 127 14.80 7.62 1.79
N VAL A 128 14.04 8.70 1.99
CA VAL A 128 13.73 9.21 3.33
C VAL A 128 12.92 8.20 4.15
N GLU A 129 11.98 7.48 3.52
CA GLU A 129 11.24 6.40 4.19
C GLU A 129 12.13 5.20 4.54
N GLN A 130 13.04 4.81 3.65
CA GLN A 130 14.03 3.76 3.87
C GLN A 130 14.94 4.11 5.05
N GLU A 131 15.48 5.32 5.09
CA GLU A 131 16.34 5.79 6.18
C GLU A 131 15.60 5.80 7.53
N LYS A 132 14.33 6.24 7.57
CA LYS A 132 13.52 6.18 8.79
C LYS A 132 13.38 4.75 9.33
N ARG A 133 13.14 3.78 8.45
CA ARG A 133 13.02 2.37 8.84
C ARG A 133 14.34 1.80 9.33
N GLN A 134 15.45 2.12 8.66
CA GLN A 134 16.78 1.71 9.06
C GLN A 134 17.17 2.28 10.43
N LEU A 135 16.91 3.57 10.68
CA LEU A 135 17.18 4.19 11.98
C LEU A 135 16.34 3.56 13.09
N LEU A 136 15.04 3.31 12.85
CA LEU A 136 14.20 2.63 13.85
C LEU A 136 14.72 1.23 14.17
N HIS A 137 15.11 0.46 13.15
CA HIS A 137 15.72 -0.86 13.36
C HIS A 137 17.05 -0.76 14.15
N GLN A 138 17.85 0.28 13.92
CA GLN A 138 19.07 0.52 14.71
C GLN A 138 18.74 0.85 16.16
N VAL A 139 17.75 1.71 16.42
CA VAL A 139 17.27 2.01 17.79
C VAL A 139 16.86 0.71 18.49
N GLU A 140 16.02 -0.11 17.85
CA GLU A 140 15.57 -1.40 18.40
C GLU A 140 16.74 -2.34 18.70
N ALA A 141 17.73 -2.43 17.79
CA ALA A 141 18.91 -3.26 18.00
C ALA A 141 19.80 -2.76 19.15
N LEU A 142 19.98 -1.45 19.29
CA LEU A 142 20.78 -0.86 20.38
C LEU A 142 20.08 -0.99 21.73
N CYS A 143 18.77 -0.75 21.80
CA CYS A 143 17.98 -1.03 23.00
C CYS A 143 18.16 -2.47 23.46
N LYS A 144 18.11 -3.43 22.53
CA LYS A 144 18.31 -4.84 22.85
C LYS A 144 19.71 -5.14 23.40
N ARG A 145 20.76 -4.48 22.91
CA ARG A 145 22.13 -4.60 23.45
C ARG A 145 22.24 -4.10 24.88
N LEU A 146 21.49 -3.06 25.22
CA LEU A 146 21.38 -2.51 26.57
C LEU A 146 20.47 -3.34 27.50
N GLY A 147 19.96 -4.49 27.05
CA GLY A 147 19.07 -5.36 27.82
C GLY A 147 17.61 -4.91 27.85
N VAL A 148 17.21 -4.00 26.96
CA VAL A 148 15.84 -3.46 26.88
C VAL A 148 15.15 -4.01 25.64
N ASP A 149 14.09 -4.81 25.83
CA ASP A 149 13.37 -5.48 24.73
C ASP A 149 12.63 -4.52 23.79
N THR A 150 12.17 -3.38 24.31
CA THR A 150 11.38 -2.39 23.57
C THR A 150 11.87 -0.98 23.88
N PRO A 151 12.07 -0.11 22.88
CA PRO A 151 12.53 1.26 23.12
C PRO A 151 11.71 2.02 24.17
N GLU A 152 10.42 1.77 24.25
CA GLU A 152 9.52 2.42 25.23
C GLU A 152 9.86 2.15 26.69
N ARG A 153 10.63 1.09 26.98
CA ARG A 153 11.03 0.72 28.35
C ARG A 153 12.36 1.35 28.77
N LEU A 154 13.01 2.09 27.88
CA LEU A 154 14.27 2.76 28.17
C LEU A 154 13.97 4.06 28.94
N GLU A 155 14.60 4.22 30.11
CA GLU A 155 14.45 5.44 30.92
C GLU A 155 14.81 6.68 30.08
N GLY A 156 13.93 7.69 30.09
CA GLY A 156 14.07 8.92 29.30
C GLY A 156 13.36 8.91 27.94
N LEU A 157 12.88 7.76 27.43
CA LEU A 157 12.06 7.71 26.21
C LEU A 157 10.55 7.92 26.46
N GLU A 158 10.14 8.02 27.72
CA GLU A 158 8.75 8.28 28.15
C GLU A 158 8.25 9.69 27.73
N GLU A 159 9.17 10.65 27.55
CA GLU A 159 8.86 12.04 27.20
C GLU A 159 8.79 12.30 25.68
N LEU A 160 8.97 11.28 24.84
CA LEU A 160 8.98 11.47 23.40
C LEU A 160 7.59 11.82 22.84
N PRO A 161 7.53 12.68 21.80
CA PRO A 161 6.26 13.04 21.18
C PRO A 161 5.61 11.85 20.49
N GLU A 162 4.28 11.89 20.37
CA GLU A 162 3.51 10.88 19.67
C GLU A 162 4.02 10.70 18.22
N GLY A 163 4.18 9.45 17.80
CA GLY A 163 4.65 9.13 16.45
C GLY A 163 6.14 9.39 16.20
N TRP A 164 6.97 9.56 17.24
CA TRP A 164 8.44 9.71 17.11
C TRP A 164 9.10 8.63 16.23
N ARG A 165 8.55 7.40 16.21
CA ARG A 165 8.99 6.29 15.35
C ARG A 165 8.97 6.61 13.85
N ARG A 166 8.31 7.70 13.44
CA ARG A 166 8.25 8.21 12.06
C ARG A 166 9.03 9.51 11.86
N GLN A 167 9.64 10.06 12.90
CA GLN A 167 10.32 11.36 12.87
C GLN A 167 11.83 11.15 12.72
N ARG A 168 12.33 11.35 11.51
CA ARG A 168 13.76 11.16 11.16
C ARG A 168 14.73 11.89 12.12
N PRO A 169 14.51 13.15 12.53
CA PRO A 169 15.44 13.83 13.44
C PRO A 169 15.52 13.17 14.82
N ILE A 170 14.38 12.75 15.38
CA ILE A 170 14.34 12.06 16.67
C ILE A 170 15.06 10.73 16.57
N LEU A 171 14.76 9.93 15.54
CA LEU A 171 15.42 8.64 15.34
C LEU A 171 16.95 8.77 15.25
N LYS A 172 17.47 9.81 14.58
CA LYS A 172 18.92 10.08 14.54
C LYS A 172 19.48 10.38 15.93
N ALA A 173 18.86 11.30 16.66
CA ALA A 173 19.29 11.66 18.00
C ALA A 173 19.28 10.45 18.95
N LEU A 174 18.30 9.56 18.82
CA LEU A 174 18.23 8.32 19.59
C LEU A 174 19.36 7.35 19.24
N VAL A 175 19.64 7.15 17.96
CA VAL A 175 20.76 6.30 17.54
C VAL A 175 22.07 6.83 18.11
N ASP A 176 22.32 8.14 18.04
CA ASP A 176 23.54 8.75 18.57
C ASP A 176 23.65 8.58 20.09
N ALA A 177 22.57 8.85 20.83
CA ALA A 177 22.52 8.71 22.28
C ALA A 177 22.70 7.24 22.74
N LEU A 178 22.01 6.31 22.09
CA LEU A 178 22.09 4.88 22.43
C LEU A 178 23.46 4.29 22.09
N ASN A 179 24.08 4.71 20.98
CA ASN A 179 25.47 4.32 20.68
C ASN A 179 26.44 4.81 21.76
N ALA A 180 26.28 6.05 22.24
CA ALA A 180 27.11 6.57 23.33
C ALA A 180 26.94 5.75 24.62
N ALA A 181 25.70 5.37 24.97
CA ALA A 181 25.42 4.54 26.15
C ALA A 181 26.02 3.12 26.02
N VAL A 182 25.88 2.48 24.87
CA VAL A 182 26.45 1.16 24.60
C VAL A 182 27.99 1.20 24.69
N ASN A 183 28.62 2.21 24.10
CA ASN A 183 30.08 2.35 24.15
C ASN A 183 30.60 2.60 25.58
N ALA A 184 29.84 3.31 26.42
CA ALA A 184 30.19 3.50 27.83
C ALA A 184 30.12 2.20 28.62
N GLN A 185 29.13 1.34 28.35
CA GLN A 185 28.94 0.05 29.03
C GLN A 185 29.97 -1.02 28.59
N GLU A 186 30.50 -0.92 27.36
CA GLU A 186 31.52 -1.84 26.83
C GLU A 186 32.96 -1.39 27.14
N GLY A 187 33.15 -0.15 27.61
CA GLY A 187 34.45 0.43 27.95
C GLY A 187 34.88 0.28 29.41
N ASP A 188 33.96 -0.12 30.29
CA ASP A 188 34.20 -0.50 31.70
C ASP A 188 34.45 -2.02 31.83
#